data_AF-A0A538JLK7-F1
#
_entry.id   AF-A0A538JLK7-F1
#
_cell.length_a   1.000
_cell.length_b   1.000
_cell.length_c   1.000
_cell.angle_alpha   90.00
_cell.angle_beta   90.00
_cell.angle_gamma   90.00
#
_symmetry.space_group_name_H-M   'P 1'
#
loop_
_entity.id
_entity.type
_entity.pdbx_description
1 polymer ?
#
loop_
_entity_poly.entity_id
_entity_poly.type
_entity_poly.pdbx_seq_one_letter_code
_entity_poly.pdbx_strand_id
1 'polypeptide(L)'
;MEHVQPLSVERLHDWLLSLPWVIERPGVAEAPGLRWFAVECEPLGRRRLWLLTGAFGNVDTDGFGVHVVFPTEAARRVVDAGVGAMVAALGDEHTLVSLRLETTELADHTHLERALLLGYEASFT
;
A
#
# COMPACT_ATOMS: atom_id res chain seq x y z
N MET A 1 -21.63 -20.70 4.27
CA MET A 1 -21.71 -19.29 3.90
C MET A 1 -20.75 -18.56 4.82
N GLU A 2 -19.49 -18.43 4.41
CA GLU A 2 -18.49 -17.69 5.17
C GLU A 2 -18.85 -16.21 5.08
N HIS A 3 -19.19 -15.61 6.21
CA HIS A 3 -19.33 -14.18 6.33
C HIS A 3 -17.93 -13.57 6.21
N VAL A 4 -17.57 -13.12 5.02
CA VAL A 4 -16.37 -12.30 4.80
C VAL A 4 -16.62 -10.98 5.53
N GLN A 5 -16.06 -10.85 6.72
CA GLN A 5 -16.12 -9.59 7.46
C GLN A 5 -15.27 -8.54 6.72
N PRO A 6 -15.71 -7.27 6.68
CA PRO A 6 -14.88 -6.20 6.15
C PRO A 6 -13.54 -6.16 6.89
N LEU A 7 -12.47 -5.92 6.15
CA LEU A 7 -11.13 -5.81 6.74
C LEU A 7 -11.12 -4.51 7.53
N SER A 8 -11.02 -4.54 8.85
CA SER A 8 -10.81 -3.30 9.59
C SER A 8 -9.40 -2.77 9.30
N VAL A 9 -9.18 -1.49 9.57
CA VAL A 9 -7.83 -0.90 9.45
C VAL A 9 -6.82 -1.66 10.31
N GLU A 10 -7.23 -2.13 11.50
CA GLU A 10 -6.38 -2.97 12.34
C GLU A 10 -6.10 -4.34 11.71
N ARG A 11 -7.10 -5.00 11.11
CA ARG A 11 -6.88 -6.29 10.44
C ARG A 11 -5.96 -6.18 9.23
N LEU A 12 -6.06 -5.08 8.47
CA LEU A 12 -5.12 -4.79 7.39
C LEU A 12 -3.71 -4.61 7.97
N HIS A 13 -3.58 -3.81 9.02
CA HIS A 13 -2.30 -3.57 9.69
C HIS A 13 -1.64 -4.86 10.19
N ASP A 14 -2.38 -5.70 10.90
CA ASP A 14 -1.90 -6.98 11.40
C ASP A 14 -1.48 -7.90 10.26
N TRP A 15 -2.26 -7.95 9.17
CA TRP A 15 -1.92 -8.73 7.98
C TRP A 15 -0.63 -8.23 7.31
N LEU A 16 -0.48 -6.91 7.14
CA LEU A 16 0.72 -6.31 6.56
C LEU A 16 1.97 -6.69 7.36
N LEU A 17 1.90 -6.62 8.70
CA LEU A 17 3.00 -6.97 9.59
C LEU A 17 3.24 -8.49 9.71
N SER A 18 2.29 -9.32 9.28
CA SER A 18 2.47 -10.78 9.21
C SER A 18 3.35 -11.21 8.03
N LEU A 19 3.53 -10.34 7.03
CA LEU A 19 4.37 -10.63 5.87
C LEU A 19 5.86 -10.64 6.24
N PRO A 20 6.66 -11.57 5.67
CA PRO A 20 8.09 -11.62 5.95
C PRO A 20 8.78 -10.32 5.58
N TRP A 21 9.74 -9.90 6.42
CA TRP A 21 10.58 -8.73 6.16
C TRP A 21 9.85 -7.37 6.16
N VAL A 22 8.54 -7.34 6.40
CA VAL A 22 7.80 -6.07 6.52
C VAL A 22 8.02 -5.48 7.90
N ILE A 23 8.35 -4.20 7.94
CA ILE A 23 8.40 -3.41 9.16
C ILE A 23 7.55 -2.15 9.01
N GLU A 24 6.98 -1.69 10.11
CA GLU A 24 6.45 -0.33 10.20
C GLU A 24 7.58 0.63 10.60
N ARG A 25 7.72 1.72 9.84
CA ARG A 25 8.69 2.77 10.12
C ARG A 25 8.12 3.74 11.16
N PRO A 26 8.97 4.42 11.95
CA PRO A 26 8.51 5.48 12.85
C PRO A 26 7.66 6.50 12.09
N GLY A 27 6.52 6.87 12.69
CA GLY A 27 5.64 7.89 12.11
C GLY A 27 6.35 9.22 11.92
N VAL A 28 5.85 10.02 11.00
CA VAL A 28 6.38 11.35 10.68
C VAL A 28 5.53 12.39 11.39
N ALA A 29 6.18 13.27 12.15
CA ALA A 29 5.50 14.22 13.03
C ALA A 29 4.59 15.19 12.26
N GLU A 30 4.95 15.49 11.01
CA GLU A 30 4.26 16.37 10.09
C GLU A 30 2.99 15.72 9.48
N ALA A 31 2.82 14.40 9.62
CA ALA A 31 1.67 13.65 9.10
C ALA A 31 1.10 12.67 10.15
N PRO A 32 0.50 13.19 11.24
CA PRO A 32 -0.08 12.36 12.29
C PRO A 32 -1.25 11.53 11.72
N GLY A 33 -1.15 10.20 11.83
CA GLY A 33 -2.12 9.26 11.27
C GLY A 33 -1.66 8.54 10.00
N LEU A 34 -0.53 8.96 9.42
CA LEU A 34 0.13 8.26 8.33
C LEU A 34 1.07 7.17 8.87
N ARG A 35 0.87 5.94 8.41
CA ARG A 35 1.74 4.80 8.67
C ARG A 35 2.47 4.42 7.40
N TRP A 36 3.71 3.96 7.54
CA TRP A 36 4.64 3.73 6.45
C TRP A 36 5.28 2.37 6.69
N PHE A 37 5.21 1.50 5.71
CA PHE A 37 5.75 0.15 5.77
C PHE A 37 6.89 0.02 4.78
N ALA A 38 7.96 -0.61 5.24
CA ALA A 38 9.14 -0.90 4.45
C ALA A 38 9.37 -2.40 4.41
N VAL A 39 9.99 -2.87 3.33
CA VAL A 39 10.56 -4.21 3.25
C VAL A 39 12.05 -4.11 3.58
N GLU A 40 12.46 -4.77 4.65
CA GLU A 40 13.86 -4.89 5.07
C GLU A 40 14.30 -6.36 5.06
N CYS A 41 14.84 -6.80 3.93
CA CYS A 41 15.33 -8.15 3.73
C CYS A 41 16.85 -8.17 3.79
N GLU A 42 17.40 -8.46 4.97
CA GLU A 42 18.85 -8.54 5.19
C GLU A 42 19.56 -9.56 4.28
N PRO A 43 19.03 -10.79 4.06
CA PRO A 43 19.69 -11.76 3.17
C PRO A 43 19.88 -11.27 1.73
N LEU A 44 18.99 -10.38 1.26
CA LEU A 44 19.06 -9.80 -0.08
C LEU A 44 19.63 -8.37 -0.08
N GLY A 45 20.02 -7.84 1.09
CA GLY A 45 20.48 -6.46 1.25
C GLY A 45 19.45 -5.41 0.81
N ARG A 46 18.14 -5.73 0.84
CA ARG A 46 17.08 -4.84 0.35
C ARG A 46 16.45 -4.05 1.49
N ARG A 47 16.34 -2.73 1.29
CA ARG A 47 15.61 -1.82 2.16
C ARG A 47 14.82 -0.85 1.29
N ARG A 48 13.52 -1.08 1.13
CA ARG A 48 12.65 -0.30 0.24
C ARG A 48 11.40 0.15 0.96
N LEU A 49 10.99 1.40 0.74
CA LEU A 49 9.65 1.86 1.10
C LEU A 49 8.65 1.13 0.20
N TRP A 50 7.61 0.57 0.80
CA TRP A 50 6.63 -0.25 0.08
C TRP A 50 5.24 0.36 0.12
N LEU A 51 4.76 0.75 1.30
CA LEU A 51 3.35 1.07 1.48
C LEU A 51 3.17 2.23 2.45
N LEU A 52 2.17 3.07 2.19
CA LEU A 52 1.67 4.07 3.13
C LEU A 52 0.17 3.91 3.31
N THR A 53 -0.30 3.98 4.55
CA THR A 53 -1.73 3.90 4.90
C THR A 53 -2.10 4.99 5.88
N GLY A 54 -3.30 5.56 5.77
CA GLY A 54 -3.78 6.51 6.77
C GLY A 54 -4.65 7.62 6.19
N ALA A 55 -4.95 8.62 7.01
CA ALA A 55 -5.65 9.82 6.57
C ALA A 55 -4.66 10.77 5.88
N PHE A 56 -4.79 10.94 4.57
CA PHE A 56 -3.98 11.90 3.80
C PHE A 56 -4.70 13.23 3.80
N GLY A 57 -4.42 14.08 4.79
CA GLY A 57 -5.02 15.41 4.88
C GLY A 57 -4.49 16.32 3.77
N ASN A 58 -5.21 16.42 2.64
CA ASN A 58 -5.52 17.67 1.89
C ASN A 58 -6.19 17.43 0.51
N VAL A 59 -6.91 16.33 0.30
CA VAL A 59 -7.70 16.13 -0.94
C VAL A 59 -9.03 15.52 -0.52
N ASP A 60 -10.13 16.23 -0.80
CA ASP A 60 -11.59 15.93 -0.83
C ASP A 60 -12.11 14.47 -0.63
N THR A 61 -11.44 13.66 0.16
CA THR A 61 -11.78 12.30 0.51
C THR A 61 -11.57 12.18 2.02
N ASP A 62 -12.65 12.19 2.78
CA ASP A 62 -12.72 11.87 4.22
C ASP A 62 -12.35 10.38 4.50
N GLY A 63 -11.39 9.82 3.74
CA GLY A 63 -11.13 8.40 3.62
C GLY A 63 -9.72 7.99 4.05
N PHE A 64 -9.65 6.82 4.67
CA PHE A 64 -8.40 6.06 4.80
C PHE A 64 -7.86 5.74 3.41
N GLY A 65 -6.66 6.24 3.08
CA GLY A 65 -5.98 5.99 1.82
C GLY A 65 -4.97 4.85 1.94
N VAL A 66 -4.76 4.12 0.85
CA VAL A 66 -3.69 3.13 0.69
C VAL A 66 -2.86 3.52 -0.51
N HIS A 67 -1.55 3.72 -0.30
CA HIS A 67 -0.61 4.10 -1.33
C HIS A 67 0.52 3.09 -1.39
N VAL A 68 0.74 2.49 -2.55
CA VAL A 68 1.73 1.44 -2.75
C VAL A 68 2.81 1.93 -3.70
N VAL A 69 4.05 1.58 -3.42
CA VAL A 69 5.20 1.82 -4.28
C VAL A 69 5.35 0.65 -5.23
N PHE A 70 5.36 0.93 -6.52
CA PHE A 70 5.56 -0.05 -7.59
C PHE A 70 6.71 0.39 -8.50
N PRO A 71 7.38 -0.56 -9.18
CA PRO A 71 8.13 -0.26 -10.39
C PRO A 71 7.22 0.44 -11.41
N THR A 72 7.73 1.43 -12.14
CA THR A 72 6.93 2.31 -13.01
C THR A 72 6.11 1.53 -14.04
N GLU A 73 6.65 0.44 -14.60
CA GLU A 73 5.92 -0.41 -15.53
C GLU A 73 4.75 -1.17 -14.87
N ALA A 74 4.91 -1.62 -13.63
CA ALA A 74 3.83 -2.24 -12.86
C ALA A 74 2.79 -1.19 -12.46
N ALA A 75 3.22 0.01 -12.07
CA ALA A 75 2.34 1.14 -11.76
C ALA A 75 1.43 1.48 -12.94
N ARG A 76 1.96 1.50 -14.17
CA ARG A 76 1.16 1.70 -15.40
C ARG A 76 0.05 0.68 -15.52
N ARG A 77 0.37 -0.61 -15.36
CA ARG A 77 -0.63 -1.69 -15.45
C ARG A 77 -1.72 -1.58 -14.39
N VAL A 78 -1.37 -1.22 -13.15
CA VAL A 78 -2.35 -1.01 -12.06
C VAL A 78 -3.31 0.14 -12.40
N VAL A 79 -2.79 1.21 -12.98
CA VAL A 79 -3.58 2.40 -13.37
C VAL A 79 -4.44 2.11 -14.59
N ASP A 80 -3.90 1.45 -15.61
CA ASP A 80 -4.63 1.03 -16.81
C ASP A 80 -5.78 0.06 -16.50
N ALA A 81 -5.61 -0.76 -15.45
CA ALA A 81 -6.65 -1.63 -14.91
C ALA A 81 -7.71 -0.88 -14.07
N GLY A 82 -7.57 0.43 -13.86
CA GLY A 82 -8.51 1.26 -13.11
C GLY A 82 -8.44 1.11 -11.58
N VAL A 83 -7.45 0.35 -11.06
CA VAL A 83 -7.31 0.00 -9.64
C VAL A 83 -6.78 1.17 -8.81
N GLY A 84 -6.07 2.12 -9.44
CA GLY A 84 -5.47 3.25 -8.74
C GLY A 84 -5.11 4.42 -9.64
N ALA A 85 -4.44 5.41 -9.06
CA ALA A 85 -3.90 6.58 -9.74
C ALA A 85 -2.45 6.82 -9.34
N MET A 86 -1.58 7.18 -10.29
CA MET A 86 -0.22 7.61 -9.97
C MET A 86 -0.26 8.93 -9.20
N VAL A 87 0.47 9.00 -8.10
CA VAL A 87 0.56 10.18 -7.25
C VAL A 87 1.89 10.90 -7.46
N ALA A 88 2.98 10.14 -7.44
CA ALA A 88 4.33 10.70 -7.53
C ALA A 88 5.32 9.69 -8.10
N ALA A 89 6.28 10.16 -8.89
CA ALA A 89 7.49 9.40 -9.20
C ALA A 89 8.46 9.52 -8.02
N LEU A 90 9.02 8.40 -7.54
CA LEU A 90 9.91 8.37 -6.38
C LEU A 90 11.40 8.29 -6.76
N GLY A 91 11.72 8.17 -8.05
CA GLY A 91 13.07 7.87 -8.52
C GLY A 91 13.32 6.36 -8.66
N ASP A 92 14.50 5.96 -9.14
CA ASP A 92 14.90 4.56 -9.36
C ASP A 92 13.86 3.70 -10.13
N GLU A 93 13.13 4.28 -11.08
CA GLU A 93 12.03 3.61 -11.80
C GLU A 93 10.89 3.12 -10.88
N HIS A 94 10.65 3.81 -9.76
CA HIS A 94 9.53 3.55 -8.85
C HIS A 94 8.52 4.70 -8.84
N THR A 95 7.26 4.34 -8.60
CA THR A 95 6.12 5.25 -8.63
C THR A 95 5.17 4.91 -7.48
N LEU A 96 4.75 5.95 -6.77
CA LEU A 96 3.72 5.88 -5.75
C LEU A 96 2.35 5.89 -6.42
N VAL A 97 1.54 4.88 -6.12
CA VAL A 97 0.18 4.74 -6.65
C VAL A 97 -0.80 4.76 -5.48
N SER A 98 -1.81 5.63 -5.54
CA SER A 98 -2.96 5.60 -4.64
C SER A 98 -3.96 4.57 -5.15
N LEU A 99 -4.30 3.61 -4.32
CA LEU A 99 -5.33 2.62 -4.65
C LEU A 99 -6.71 3.23 -4.41
N ARG A 100 -7.62 3.03 -5.36
CA ARG A 100 -9.01 3.44 -5.19
C ARG A 100 -9.69 2.45 -4.26
N LEU A 101 -10.08 2.93 -3.09
CA LEU A 101 -10.93 2.20 -2.14
C LEU A 101 -12.34 2.72 -2.33
N GLU A 102 -13.22 1.95 -2.97
CA GLU A 102 -14.63 2.33 -3.04
C GLU A 102 -15.23 2.25 -1.63
N THR A 103 -15.78 3.38 -1.17
CA THR A 103 -16.10 3.69 0.22
C THR A 103 -17.15 2.79 0.86
N THR A 104 -17.80 1.92 0.10
CA THR A 104 -18.87 1.08 0.65
C THR A 104 -18.45 -0.31 1.06
N GLU A 105 -17.46 -0.95 0.44
CA GLU A 105 -16.96 -2.20 0.97
C GLU A 105 -15.51 -2.43 0.51
N LEU A 106 -14.65 -2.78 1.47
CA LEU A 106 -13.49 -3.64 1.23
C LEU A 106 -13.89 -5.03 0.67
N ALA A 107 -15.08 -5.20 0.05
CA ALA A 107 -15.62 -6.46 -0.44
C ALA A 107 -14.83 -7.03 -1.62
N ASP A 108 -13.96 -6.24 -2.24
CA ASP A 108 -12.99 -6.75 -3.20
C ASP A 108 -11.58 -6.91 -2.58
N HIS A 109 -11.55 -7.54 -1.39
CA HIS A 109 -10.34 -7.90 -0.66
C HIS A 109 -9.28 -8.53 -1.57
N THR A 110 -9.70 -9.34 -2.54
CA THR A 110 -8.79 -10.04 -3.45
C THR A 110 -8.02 -9.08 -4.36
N HIS A 111 -8.65 -8.03 -4.89
CA HIS A 111 -7.95 -7.06 -5.73
C HIS A 111 -7.01 -6.16 -4.92
N LEU A 112 -7.43 -5.73 -3.73
CA LEU A 112 -6.57 -4.96 -2.83
C LEU A 112 -5.36 -5.80 -2.38
N GLU A 113 -5.60 -7.01 -1.89
CA GLU A 113 -4.55 -7.93 -1.44
C GLU A 113 -3.56 -8.23 -2.56
N ARG A 114 -4.06 -8.52 -3.77
CA ARG A 114 -3.19 -8.72 -4.94
C ARG A 114 -2.36 -7.49 -5.27
N ALA A 115 -2.93 -6.28 -5.24
CA ALA A 115 -2.19 -5.06 -5.49
C ALA A 115 -1.08 -4.84 -4.43
N LEU A 116 -1.39 -5.11 -3.16
CA LEU A 116 -0.43 -5.04 -2.05
C LEU A 116 0.69 -6.05 -2.24
N LEU A 117 0.36 -7.32 -2.50
CA LEU A 117 1.33 -8.38 -2.74
C LEU A 117 2.21 -8.11 -3.97
N LEU A 118 1.66 -7.56 -5.05
CA LEU A 118 2.45 -7.14 -6.21
C LEU A 118 3.48 -6.07 -5.86
N GLY A 119 3.11 -5.07 -5.06
CA GLY A 119 4.05 -4.06 -4.57
C GLY A 119 5.10 -4.66 -3.62
N TYR A 120 4.70 -5.64 -2.82
CA TYR A 120 5.58 -6.33 -1.89
C TYR A 120 6.63 -7.14 -2.65
N GLU A 121 6.21 -7.97 -3.60
CA GLU A 121 7.09 -8.75 -4.47
C GLU A 121 8.09 -7.86 -5.21
N ALA A 122 7.63 -6.72 -5.71
CA ALA A 122 8.48 -5.76 -6.39
C ALA A 122 9.53 -5.09 -5.49
N SER A 123 9.36 -5.14 -4.17
CA SER A 123 10.34 -4.59 -3.23
C SER A 123 11.63 -5.43 -3.13
N PHE A 124 11.63 -6.65 -3.71
CA PHE A 124 12.78 -7.55 -3.70
C PHE A 124 13.60 -7.54 -5.00
N THR A 125 13.00 -7.09 -6.11
CA THR A 125 13.63 -6.99 -7.43
C THR A 125 14.45 -5.71 -7.56
#